data_AF-A0A5C6X8W9-F1
#
_entry.id   AF-A0A5C6X8W9-F1
#
_cell.length_a   1.000
_cell.length_b   1.000
_cell.length_c   1.000
_cell.angle_alpha   90.00
_cell.angle_beta   90.00
_cell.angle_gamma   90.00
#
_symmetry.space_group_name_H-M   'P 1'
#
loop_
_entity.id
_entity.type
_entity.pdbx_description
1 polymer ?
#
loop_
_entity_poly.entity_id
_entity_poly.type
_entity_poly.pdbx_seq_one_letter_code
_entity_poly.pdbx_strand_id
1 'polypeptide(L)'
;MTLSLTRLASTIVSLASCAVIATMTSACIFAVDTSPVDFDTGTDAGDVDASSCSPPSEQALCDQYELGCGEYEVLDECGETRAINCGGCTLNDTCISGVCVCQPESREDFCAGRSAQCGISEGVDRCGNERRVFCGECNENEVCPPATGPDAAQLCQAEALCTPACNNGESCIDDQCVCTSPTDAELCAEHIAEQPDTQACGELTLTDRCGVARAVDCGSCADEAQSCSTANLCCVPQSDEELCEQNQRECGTLDITDSCGERRVISCGDCGSDCCNSGVCEPRALGLFC
;
A
#
# COMPACT_ATOMS: atom_id res chain seq x y z
N MET A 1 32.33 18.76 -17.06
CA MET A 1 32.89 20.13 -17.03
C MET A 1 32.39 20.89 -18.24
N THR A 2 31.34 21.71 -18.06
CA THR A 2 31.06 22.92 -18.86
C THR A 2 29.94 23.67 -18.13
N LEU A 3 30.33 24.71 -17.40
CA LEU A 3 29.42 25.69 -16.81
C LEU A 3 28.85 26.58 -17.92
N SER A 4 27.56 26.89 -17.86
CA SER A 4 26.99 28.04 -18.55
C SER A 4 26.29 28.95 -17.55
N LEU A 5 26.84 30.14 -17.37
CA LEU A 5 26.28 31.27 -16.66
C LEU A 5 25.34 32.05 -17.60
N THR A 6 24.10 32.33 -17.16
CA THR A 6 23.47 33.65 -17.41
C THR A 6 22.37 33.97 -16.41
N ARG A 7 22.69 35.00 -15.62
CA ARG A 7 21.95 35.89 -14.71
C ARG A 7 20.44 36.17 -14.94
N LEU A 8 19.75 36.21 -13.79
CA LEU A 8 18.88 37.28 -13.23
C LEU A 8 17.58 37.66 -13.97
N ALA A 9 16.42 37.27 -13.40
CA ALA A 9 15.32 38.17 -13.05
C ALA A 9 14.19 37.45 -12.27
N SER A 10 13.59 38.18 -11.33
CA SER A 10 12.25 37.99 -10.75
C SER A 10 12.05 36.97 -9.62
N THR A 11 12.52 37.34 -8.43
CA THR A 11 11.82 37.08 -7.17
C THR A 11 11.10 38.35 -6.73
N ILE A 12 9.77 38.39 -6.82
CA ILE A 12 8.93 39.33 -6.07
C ILE A 12 7.90 38.52 -5.29
N VAL A 13 8.10 38.58 -3.97
CA VAL A 13 7.24 38.09 -2.90
C VAL A 13 5.93 38.87 -2.92
N SER A 14 4.80 38.18 -3.00
CA SER A 14 3.48 38.75 -2.78
C SER A 14 2.96 38.25 -1.43
N LEU A 15 3.33 38.95 -0.37
CA LEU A 15 2.74 38.88 0.97
C LEU A 15 2.51 40.33 1.41
N ALA A 16 1.29 40.78 1.23
CA ALA A 16 0.73 42.05 1.68
C ALA A 16 -0.66 41.66 2.22
N SER A 17 -1.12 41.95 3.42
CA SER A 17 -0.79 42.99 4.39
C SER A 17 -1.53 42.63 5.68
N CYS A 18 -0.95 42.78 6.87
CA CYS A 18 -1.68 43.12 8.10
C CYS A 18 -0.71 43.32 9.28
N ALA A 19 -0.19 44.54 9.45
CA ALA A 19 0.27 45.05 10.75
C ALA A 19 0.62 46.55 10.68
N VAL A 20 -0.22 47.34 11.35
CA VAL A 20 0.08 48.59 12.09
C VAL A 20 0.48 49.86 11.31
N ILE A 21 -0.44 50.84 11.21
CA ILE A 21 -0.25 52.31 11.43
C ILE A 21 -1.65 52.88 11.80
N ALA A 22 -1.95 53.20 13.06
CA ALA A 22 -1.85 54.52 13.67
C ALA A 22 -2.61 55.67 12.95
N THR A 23 -3.56 56.26 13.69
CA THR A 23 -4.02 57.67 13.63
C THR A 23 -4.48 58.23 12.29
N MET A 24 -5.80 58.39 12.13
CA MET A 24 -6.42 59.60 11.56
C MET A 24 -7.93 59.56 11.86
N THR A 25 -8.29 60.35 12.87
CA THR A 25 -9.65 60.77 13.21
C THR A 25 -10.32 61.41 11.99
N SER A 26 -11.23 60.69 11.35
CA SER A 26 -12.13 61.28 10.35
C SER A 26 -13.37 61.80 11.03
N ALA A 27 -13.50 63.11 11.06
CA ALA A 27 -14.67 63.83 11.52
C ALA A 27 -15.89 63.48 10.66
N CYS A 28 -16.89 62.82 11.25
CA CYS A 28 -18.27 62.93 10.83
C CYS A 28 -18.97 63.87 11.81
N ILE A 29 -19.09 65.13 11.41
CA ILE A 29 -19.96 66.12 12.07
C ILE A 29 -21.39 65.74 11.70
N PHE A 30 -22.12 65.12 12.64
CA PHE A 30 -23.57 65.23 12.70
C PHE A 30 -23.90 66.11 13.89
N ALA A 31 -24.44 67.29 13.60
CA ALA A 31 -24.97 68.21 14.60
C ALA A 31 -26.06 67.49 15.39
N VAL A 32 -25.77 67.17 16.66
CA VAL A 32 -26.79 66.91 17.66
C VAL A 32 -27.39 68.26 18.02
N ASP A 33 -28.65 68.42 17.65
CA ASP A 33 -29.51 69.48 18.11
C ASP A 33 -29.67 69.34 19.64
N THR A 34 -28.96 70.17 20.40
CA THR A 34 -29.15 70.32 21.85
C THR A 34 -30.25 71.34 22.13
N SER A 35 -31.41 71.16 21.51
CA SER A 35 -32.64 71.74 22.02
C SER A 35 -32.95 71.09 23.37
N PRO A 36 -33.17 71.85 24.46
CA PRO A 36 -33.70 71.27 25.68
C PRO A 36 -35.08 70.71 25.36
N VAL A 37 -35.19 69.38 25.30
CA VAL A 37 -36.48 68.72 25.45
C VAL A 37 -36.93 68.99 26.88
N ASP A 38 -38.02 69.74 27.02
CA ASP A 38 -38.78 69.81 28.27
C ASP A 38 -39.16 68.37 28.62
N PHE A 39 -38.44 67.81 29.58
CA PHE A 39 -38.79 66.55 30.21
C PHE A 39 -39.98 66.87 31.10
N ASP A 40 -41.17 66.79 30.49
CA ASP A 40 -42.43 66.83 31.20
C ASP A 40 -42.39 65.71 32.23
N THR A 41 -42.23 66.07 33.50
CA THR A 41 -42.42 65.18 34.65
C THR A 41 -43.91 64.93 34.80
N GLY A 42 -44.53 64.42 33.74
CA GLY A 42 -45.78 63.68 33.78
C GLY A 42 -45.52 62.45 34.62
N THR A 43 -45.72 62.61 35.93
CA THR A 43 -46.16 61.56 36.83
C THR A 43 -47.41 60.91 36.25
N ASP A 44 -47.19 60.00 35.31
CA ASP A 44 -47.92 58.75 35.21
C ASP A 44 -46.89 57.67 35.50
N ALA A 45 -46.58 57.56 36.80
CA ALA A 45 -46.34 56.25 37.38
C ALA A 45 -47.61 55.44 37.09
N GLY A 46 -47.65 54.83 35.91
CA GLY A 46 -48.31 53.56 35.73
C GLY A 46 -47.66 52.65 36.77
N ASP A 47 -48.29 52.64 37.92
CA ASP A 47 -48.18 51.66 38.98
C ASP A 47 -48.28 50.28 38.32
N VAL A 48 -47.14 49.79 37.81
CA VAL A 48 -46.95 48.37 37.58
C VAL A 48 -46.93 47.80 38.98
N ASP A 49 -48.13 47.52 39.45
CA ASP A 49 -48.43 46.98 40.75
C ASP A 49 -47.46 45.81 41.00
N ALA A 50 -46.42 46.09 41.80
CA ALA A 50 -45.37 45.13 42.15
C ALA A 50 -45.95 43.93 42.91
N SER A 51 -47.26 43.96 43.24
CA SER A 51 -48.00 42.84 43.80
C SER A 51 -48.60 41.88 42.76
N SER A 52 -48.38 42.11 41.46
CA SER A 52 -48.90 41.26 40.37
C SER A 52 -47.84 40.55 39.52
N CYS A 53 -46.54 40.83 39.71
CA CYS A 53 -45.49 40.16 38.94
C CYS A 53 -45.31 38.73 39.45
N SER A 54 -45.69 37.74 38.65
CA SER A 54 -45.43 36.33 38.92
C SER A 54 -44.01 36.01 38.46
N PRO A 55 -43.05 35.77 39.38
CA PRO A 55 -41.66 35.59 38.98
C PRO A 55 -41.50 34.35 38.09
N PRO A 56 -40.71 34.43 37.01
CA PRO A 56 -40.47 33.29 36.15
C PRO A 56 -39.73 32.17 36.91
N SER A 57 -39.93 30.94 36.43
CA SER A 57 -39.14 29.80 36.89
C SER A 57 -37.68 29.91 36.45
N GLU A 58 -36.77 29.23 37.15
CA GLU A 58 -35.35 29.21 36.76
C GLU A 58 -35.15 28.69 35.33
N GLN A 59 -35.89 27.67 34.91
CA GLN A 59 -35.83 27.16 33.53
C GLN A 59 -36.26 28.22 32.51
N ALA A 60 -37.32 28.97 32.82
CA ALA A 60 -37.78 30.04 31.94
C ALA A 60 -36.74 31.17 31.81
N LEU A 61 -35.99 31.46 32.88
CA LEU A 61 -34.87 32.40 32.86
C LEU A 61 -33.68 31.83 32.05
N CYS A 62 -33.35 30.55 32.21
CA CYS A 62 -32.32 29.90 31.40
C CYS A 62 -32.66 29.95 29.91
N ASP A 63 -33.92 29.67 29.54
CA ASP A 63 -34.39 29.73 28.16
C ASP A 63 -34.38 31.17 27.62
N GLN A 64 -34.77 32.15 28.44
CA GLN A 64 -34.77 33.58 28.08
C GLN A 64 -33.37 34.11 27.74
N TYR A 65 -32.37 33.68 28.49
CA TYR A 65 -30.98 34.10 28.32
C TYR A 65 -30.15 33.13 27.45
N GLU A 66 -30.80 32.13 26.84
CA GLU A 66 -30.18 31.10 25.99
C GLU A 66 -29.03 30.34 26.70
N LEU A 67 -29.17 30.10 28.01
CA LEU A 67 -28.20 29.41 28.86
C LEU A 67 -28.60 27.93 28.99
N GLY A 68 -27.77 27.04 28.44
CA GLY A 68 -27.98 25.59 28.51
C GLY A 68 -27.25 24.89 29.66
N CYS A 69 -26.39 25.58 30.39
CA CYS A 69 -25.63 25.06 31.53
C CYS A 69 -25.09 26.21 32.39
N GLY A 70 -24.63 25.91 33.60
CA GLY A 70 -23.85 26.83 34.45
C GLY A 70 -24.68 27.66 35.44
N GLU A 71 -23.99 28.51 36.20
CA GLU A 71 -24.57 29.37 37.22
C GLU A 71 -24.42 30.84 36.84
N TYR A 72 -25.51 31.60 36.94
CA TYR A 72 -25.57 32.99 36.48
C TYR A 72 -26.41 33.85 37.42
N GLU A 73 -26.15 35.15 37.41
CA GLU A 73 -27.02 36.17 38.01
C GLU A 73 -27.66 36.97 36.87
N VAL A 74 -28.99 36.93 36.78
CA VAL A 74 -29.75 37.58 35.70
C VAL A 74 -30.83 38.48 36.29
N LEU A 75 -31.26 39.48 35.52
CA LEU A 75 -32.40 40.32 35.88
C LEU A 75 -33.68 39.65 35.34
N ASP A 76 -34.67 39.42 36.20
CA ASP A 76 -35.95 38.92 35.75
C ASP A 76 -36.85 40.03 35.19
N GLU A 77 -37.99 39.64 34.62
CA GLU A 77 -38.99 40.58 34.09
C GLU A 77 -39.71 41.42 35.17
N CYS A 78 -39.54 41.07 36.44
CA CYS A 78 -40.00 41.83 37.59
C CYS A 78 -38.97 42.89 38.05
N GLY A 79 -37.78 42.91 37.44
CA GLY A 79 -36.69 43.82 37.80
C GLY A 79 -35.88 43.36 39.02
N GLU A 80 -35.98 42.10 39.44
CA GLU A 80 -35.19 41.52 40.52
C GLU A 80 -34.00 40.72 39.96
N THR A 81 -32.81 40.86 40.59
CA THR A 81 -31.64 40.04 40.23
C THR A 81 -31.75 38.67 40.90
N ARG A 82 -31.67 37.60 40.10
CA ARG A 82 -31.84 36.23 40.55
C ARG A 82 -30.65 35.38 40.16
N ALA A 83 -30.15 34.59 41.12
CA ALA A 83 -29.20 33.53 40.87
C ALA A 83 -29.95 32.33 40.28
N ILE A 84 -29.51 31.84 39.13
CA ILE A 84 -30.08 30.70 38.42
C ILE A 84 -29.02 29.64 38.14
N ASN A 85 -29.41 28.36 38.15
CA ASN A 85 -28.57 27.25 37.74
C ASN A 85 -29.23 26.56 36.54
N CYS A 86 -28.61 26.70 35.36
CA CYS A 86 -29.11 26.15 34.11
C CYS A 86 -28.66 24.71 33.87
N GLY A 87 -28.29 24.01 34.93
CA GLY A 87 -27.84 22.62 34.90
C GLY A 87 -26.37 22.46 34.52
N GLY A 88 -26.01 21.22 34.17
CA GLY A 88 -24.67 20.84 33.77
C GLY A 88 -24.66 20.13 32.42
N CYS A 89 -23.48 20.08 31.80
CA CYS A 89 -23.31 19.41 30.52
C CYS A 89 -23.25 17.89 30.66
N THR A 90 -23.70 17.18 29.62
CA THR A 90 -23.53 15.73 29.51
C THR A 90 -22.14 15.37 28.96
N LEU A 91 -21.71 14.12 29.10
CA LEU A 91 -20.55 13.55 28.39
C LEU A 91 -19.17 14.22 28.60
N ASN A 92 -18.85 14.66 29.83
CA ASN A 92 -17.58 15.34 30.17
C ASN A 92 -17.32 16.61 29.34
N ASP A 93 -18.38 17.23 28.81
CA ASP A 93 -18.30 18.53 28.15
C ASP A 93 -18.13 19.65 29.18
N THR A 94 -17.47 20.73 28.77
CA THR A 94 -17.25 21.88 29.65
C THR A 94 -18.28 22.96 29.38
N CYS A 95 -18.92 23.47 30.43
CA CYS A 95 -19.79 24.62 30.32
C CYS A 95 -18.95 25.90 30.18
N ILE A 96 -19.02 26.56 29.03
CA ILE A 96 -18.33 27.82 28.75
C ILE A 96 -19.38 28.84 28.31
N SER A 97 -19.58 29.89 29.11
CA SER A 97 -20.52 30.98 28.80
C SER A 97 -21.93 30.52 28.46
N GLY A 98 -22.47 29.58 29.24
CA GLY A 98 -23.84 29.09 29.10
C GLY A 98 -24.01 28.01 28.04
N VAL A 99 -22.92 27.63 27.36
CA VAL A 99 -22.92 26.66 26.26
C VAL A 99 -22.07 25.47 26.63
N CYS A 100 -22.59 24.26 26.42
CA CYS A 100 -21.82 23.03 26.54
C CYS A 100 -20.89 22.88 25.35
N VAL A 101 -19.59 22.98 25.61
CA VAL A 101 -18.54 22.80 24.60
C VAL A 101 -17.93 21.41 24.76
N CYS A 102 -17.95 20.64 23.67
CA CYS A 102 -17.38 19.30 23.68
C CYS A 102 -15.88 19.34 23.92
N GLN A 103 -15.41 18.55 24.88
CA GLN A 103 -13.99 18.39 25.16
C GLN A 103 -13.49 17.11 24.51
N PRO A 104 -12.39 17.10 23.74
CA PRO A 104 -11.86 15.88 23.16
C PRO A 104 -11.34 14.93 24.24
N GLU A 105 -11.31 13.63 23.95
CA GLU A 105 -10.70 12.63 24.82
C GLU A 105 -9.19 12.86 25.00
N SER A 106 -8.64 12.26 26.07
CA SER A 106 -7.20 12.29 26.34
C SER A 106 -6.42 11.60 25.21
N ARG A 107 -5.11 11.85 25.13
CA ARG A 107 -4.26 11.13 24.17
C ARG A 107 -4.31 9.63 24.43
N GLU A 108 -4.27 9.25 25.70
CA GLU A 108 -4.24 7.87 26.14
C GLU A 108 -5.54 7.15 25.72
N ASP A 109 -6.70 7.80 25.90
CA ASP A 109 -7.98 7.27 25.45
C ASP A 109 -8.11 7.25 23.92
N PHE A 110 -7.61 8.28 23.22
CA PHE A 110 -7.62 8.35 21.76
C PHE A 110 -6.83 7.18 21.14
N CYS A 111 -5.66 6.89 21.70
CA CYS A 111 -4.79 5.81 21.26
C CYS A 111 -5.35 4.43 21.64
N ALA A 112 -5.88 4.28 22.86
CA ALA A 112 -6.51 3.05 23.31
C ALA A 112 -7.73 2.67 22.45
N GLY A 113 -8.57 3.65 22.09
CA GLY A 113 -9.73 3.44 21.22
C GLY A 113 -9.38 2.91 19.82
N ARG A 114 -8.14 3.12 19.36
CA ARG A 114 -7.62 2.67 18.07
C ARG A 114 -6.65 1.49 18.18
N SER A 115 -6.47 0.95 19.39
CA SER A 115 -5.46 -0.09 19.65
C SER A 115 -4.07 0.30 19.16
N ALA A 116 -3.71 1.58 19.29
CA ALA A 116 -2.42 2.13 18.88
C ALA A 116 -1.47 2.23 20.08
N GLN A 117 -0.35 1.52 20.01
CA GLN A 117 0.74 1.54 21.00
C GLN A 117 1.91 2.42 20.56
N CYS A 118 2.01 2.70 19.25
CA CYS A 118 3.12 3.44 18.69
C CYS A 118 2.71 4.30 17.49
N GLY A 119 3.59 5.22 17.10
CA GLY A 119 3.47 5.99 15.87
C GLY A 119 2.42 7.11 15.95
N ILE A 120 2.07 7.65 14.79
CA ILE A 120 1.05 8.68 14.65
C ILE A 120 -0.26 8.01 14.23
N SER A 121 -1.29 8.16 15.06
CA SER A 121 -2.66 7.78 14.73
C SER A 121 -3.44 9.00 14.28
N GLU A 122 -4.20 8.84 13.21
CA GLU A 122 -5.08 9.87 12.66
C GLU A 122 -6.53 9.42 12.80
N GLY A 123 -7.43 10.35 13.12
CA GLY A 123 -8.84 10.03 13.17
C GLY A 123 -9.69 11.07 13.87
N VAL A 124 -10.99 10.83 13.90
CA VAL A 124 -11.97 11.73 14.49
C VAL A 124 -12.07 11.47 15.99
N ASP A 125 -12.07 12.54 16.78
CA ASP A 125 -12.30 12.50 18.23
C ASP A 125 -13.79 12.35 18.59
N ARG A 126 -14.11 12.21 19.87
CA ARG A 126 -15.51 12.09 20.32
C ARG A 126 -16.37 13.33 20.03
N CYS A 127 -15.74 14.47 19.74
CA CYS A 127 -16.40 15.73 19.39
C CYS A 127 -16.60 15.89 17.88
N GLY A 128 -16.14 14.94 17.06
CA GLY A 128 -16.27 15.01 15.61
C GLY A 128 -15.11 15.75 14.91
N ASN A 129 -14.04 16.11 15.61
CA ASN A 129 -12.89 16.80 15.00
C ASN A 129 -11.79 15.82 14.59
N GLU A 130 -11.18 16.05 13.43
CA GLU A 130 -9.99 15.29 13.01
C GLU A 130 -8.77 15.65 13.87
N ARG A 131 -8.05 14.62 14.32
CA ARG A 131 -6.84 14.74 15.13
C ARG A 131 -5.73 13.86 14.58
N ARG A 132 -4.49 14.31 14.81
CA ARG A 132 -3.27 13.52 14.66
C ARG A 132 -2.59 13.44 16.02
N VAL A 133 -2.43 12.24 16.55
CA VAL A 133 -1.97 12.02 17.91
C VAL A 133 -0.83 11.01 17.89
N PHE A 134 0.25 11.31 18.62
CA PHE A 134 1.38 10.40 18.77
C PHE A 134 1.12 9.41 19.92
N CYS A 135 1.01 8.13 19.61
CA CYS A 135 0.62 7.08 20.55
C CYS A 135 1.80 6.39 21.24
N GLY A 136 3.03 6.64 20.79
CA GLY A 136 4.23 6.17 21.47
C GLY A 136 5.37 5.80 20.52
N GLU A 137 6.47 5.36 21.11
CA GLU A 137 7.58 4.72 20.42
C GLU A 137 7.65 3.26 20.89
N CYS A 138 8.18 2.40 20.01
CA CYS A 138 8.45 1.02 20.36
C CYS A 138 9.79 0.87 21.10
N ASN A 139 10.00 -0.27 21.77
CA ASN A 139 11.25 -0.53 22.47
C ASN A 139 12.41 -0.79 21.49
N GLU A 140 13.63 -0.93 22.02
CA GLU A 140 14.87 -1.00 21.24
C GLU A 140 14.98 -2.15 20.21
N ASN A 141 14.05 -3.12 20.19
CA ASN A 141 14.00 -4.23 19.23
C ASN A 141 12.62 -4.39 18.57
N GLU A 142 11.82 -3.33 18.59
CA GLU A 142 10.47 -3.33 18.06
C GLU A 142 10.34 -2.18 17.06
N VAL A 143 9.65 -2.46 15.95
CA VAL A 143 9.32 -1.45 14.95
C VAL A 143 7.83 -1.15 15.02
N CYS A 144 7.52 0.13 14.88
CA CYS A 144 6.17 0.56 14.64
C CYS A 144 5.86 0.41 13.14
N PRO A 145 4.96 -0.50 12.74
CA PRO A 145 4.65 -0.71 11.33
C PRO A 145 3.98 0.55 10.74
N PRO A 146 4.13 0.80 9.43
CA PRO A 146 3.43 1.89 8.77
C PRO A 146 1.92 1.70 8.89
N ALA A 147 1.18 2.78 9.15
CA ALA A 147 -0.28 2.74 9.21
C ALA A 147 -0.87 2.28 7.86
N THR A 148 -1.64 1.21 7.87
CA THR A 148 -2.30 0.66 6.66
C THR A 148 -3.72 1.19 6.45
N GLY A 149 -4.11 2.24 7.17
CA GLY A 149 -5.44 2.85 7.12
C GLY A 149 -5.79 3.60 8.41
N PRO A 150 -6.94 4.30 8.45
CA PRO A 150 -7.38 5.10 9.60
C PRO A 150 -7.74 4.26 10.85
N ASP A 151 -8.07 2.98 10.65
CA ASP A 151 -8.45 2.05 11.73
C ASP A 151 -7.41 0.94 11.95
N ALA A 152 -6.22 1.08 11.37
CA ALA A 152 -5.15 0.08 11.52
C ALA A 152 -4.55 0.14 12.92
N ALA A 153 -4.59 -0.98 13.65
CA ALA A 153 -3.93 -1.09 14.95
C ALA A 153 -2.40 -0.92 14.79
N GLN A 154 -1.83 0.13 15.37
CA GLN A 154 -0.38 0.37 15.39
C GLN A 154 0.24 -0.28 16.63
N LEU A 155 0.36 -1.60 16.59
CA LEU A 155 1.04 -2.37 17.63
C LEU A 155 2.53 -2.42 17.37
N CYS A 156 3.34 -2.35 18.43
CA CYS A 156 4.77 -2.62 18.31
C CYS A 156 4.96 -4.09 17.92
N GLN A 157 5.77 -4.31 16.90
CA GLN A 157 6.10 -5.65 16.43
C GLN A 157 7.59 -5.83 16.61
N ALA A 158 8.00 -6.97 17.16
CA ALA A 158 9.38 -7.37 17.08
C ALA A 158 9.79 -7.32 15.61
N GLU A 159 10.93 -6.69 15.31
CA GLU A 159 11.53 -6.86 13.99
C GLU A 159 11.68 -8.36 13.76
N ALA A 160 11.25 -8.89 12.60
CA ALA A 160 11.70 -10.22 12.22
C ALA A 160 13.22 -10.10 12.01
N LEU A 161 14.02 -10.51 13.01
CA LEU A 161 15.44 -10.15 13.13
C LEU A 161 16.34 -10.99 12.21
N CYS A 162 15.90 -11.31 10.99
CA CYS A 162 16.84 -11.81 10.00
C CYS A 162 17.67 -10.64 9.47
N THR A 163 18.71 -10.28 10.22
CA THR A 163 19.70 -9.27 9.85
C THR A 163 21.08 -9.94 9.76
N PRO A 164 21.75 -9.95 8.59
CA PRO A 164 21.31 -9.38 7.32
C PRO A 164 20.05 -10.08 6.76
N ALA A 165 19.32 -9.36 5.90
CA ALA A 165 18.16 -9.92 5.20
C ALA A 165 18.55 -11.25 4.54
N CYS A 166 17.65 -12.25 4.64
CA CYS A 166 17.90 -13.56 4.06
C CYS A 166 18.11 -13.47 2.54
N ASN A 167 18.90 -14.40 2.00
CA ASN A 167 19.20 -14.44 0.58
C ASN A 167 17.99 -14.95 -0.21
N ASN A 168 18.05 -14.82 -1.55
CA ASN A 168 17.02 -15.36 -2.44
C ASN A 168 16.81 -16.86 -2.16
N GLY A 169 15.57 -17.26 -1.89
CA GLY A 169 15.19 -18.65 -1.59
C GLY A 169 15.04 -18.98 -0.11
N GLU A 170 15.48 -18.10 0.80
CA GLU A 170 15.38 -18.26 2.24
C GLU A 170 14.16 -17.52 2.82
N SER A 171 13.53 -18.11 3.82
CA SER A 171 12.47 -17.48 4.62
C SER A 171 12.99 -17.19 6.02
N CYS A 172 12.59 -16.05 6.59
CA CYS A 172 12.90 -15.74 7.98
C CYS A 172 11.91 -16.45 8.90
N ILE A 173 12.37 -17.43 9.66
CA ILE A 173 11.58 -18.17 10.63
C ILE A 173 12.37 -18.20 11.95
N ASP A 174 11.76 -17.70 13.03
CA ASP A 174 12.39 -17.64 14.37
C ASP A 174 13.79 -17.01 14.36
N ASP A 175 13.93 -15.85 13.71
CA ASP A 175 15.19 -15.10 13.57
C ASP A 175 16.33 -15.87 12.89
N GLN A 176 15.99 -16.92 12.14
CA GLN A 176 16.93 -17.69 11.33
C GLN A 176 16.49 -17.70 9.87
N CYS A 177 17.47 -17.53 8.97
CA CYS A 177 17.24 -17.75 7.55
C CYS A 177 17.18 -19.26 7.30
N VAL A 178 15.98 -19.74 6.99
CA VAL A 178 15.72 -21.14 6.68
C VAL A 178 15.43 -21.24 5.19
N CYS A 179 16.29 -21.95 4.47
CA CYS A 179 15.98 -22.33 3.10
C CYS A 179 15.15 -23.62 3.10
N THR A 180 13.92 -23.52 2.61
CA THR A 180 13.10 -24.71 2.36
C THR A 180 13.38 -25.20 0.95
N SER A 181 14.08 -26.34 0.85
CA SER A 181 14.42 -26.96 -0.43
C SER A 181 13.14 -27.28 -1.20
N PRO A 182 13.04 -26.89 -2.48
CA PRO A 182 11.94 -27.32 -3.34
C PRO A 182 11.92 -28.85 -3.49
N THR A 183 10.73 -29.37 -3.77
CA THR A 183 10.53 -30.77 -4.14
C THR A 183 11.11 -31.05 -5.53
N ASP A 184 11.36 -32.33 -5.84
CA ASP A 184 11.90 -32.73 -7.15
C ASP A 184 10.96 -32.33 -8.29
N ALA A 185 9.65 -32.41 -8.07
CA ALA A 185 8.64 -31.97 -9.03
C ALA A 185 8.70 -30.46 -9.30
N GLU A 186 8.92 -29.65 -8.25
CA GLU A 186 9.09 -28.20 -8.39
C GLU A 186 10.40 -27.86 -9.11
N LEU A 187 11.50 -28.56 -8.80
CA LEU A 187 12.78 -28.38 -9.51
C LEU A 187 12.67 -28.72 -11.00
N CYS A 188 12.00 -29.82 -11.33
CA CYS A 188 11.73 -30.19 -12.71
C CYS A 188 10.84 -29.16 -13.42
N ALA A 189 9.82 -28.62 -12.74
CA ALA A 189 8.96 -27.57 -13.29
C ALA A 189 9.68 -26.24 -13.51
N GLU A 190 10.58 -25.85 -12.60
CA GLU A 190 11.42 -24.65 -12.72
C GLU A 190 12.35 -24.74 -13.95
N HIS A 191 12.93 -25.92 -14.22
CA HIS A 191 13.72 -26.13 -15.43
C HIS A 191 12.89 -25.97 -16.71
N ILE A 192 11.65 -26.46 -16.71
CA ILE A 192 10.72 -26.34 -17.85
C ILE A 192 10.23 -24.90 -18.05
N ALA A 193 10.18 -24.07 -17.00
CA ALA A 193 9.76 -22.68 -17.14
C ALA A 193 10.67 -21.85 -18.06
N GLU A 194 11.92 -22.28 -18.26
CA GLU A 194 12.84 -21.67 -19.24
C GLU A 194 12.52 -22.10 -20.69
N GLN A 195 11.75 -23.19 -20.89
CA GLN A 195 11.38 -23.76 -22.19
C GLN A 195 9.90 -24.23 -22.21
N PRO A 196 8.95 -23.30 -22.38
CA PRO A 196 7.52 -23.53 -22.12
C PRO A 196 6.84 -24.57 -23.04
N ASP A 197 7.50 -24.97 -24.13
CA ASP A 197 6.95 -25.90 -25.12
C ASP A 197 7.49 -27.34 -24.99
N THR A 198 8.30 -27.64 -23.96
CA THR A 198 8.96 -28.94 -23.82
C THR A 198 8.89 -29.49 -22.39
N GLN A 199 8.58 -30.76 -22.24
CA GLN A 199 8.61 -31.47 -20.96
C GLN A 199 10.05 -31.92 -20.64
N ALA A 200 10.50 -31.72 -19.39
CA ALA A 200 11.77 -32.27 -18.91
C ALA A 200 11.68 -33.78 -18.68
N CYS A 201 12.78 -34.48 -18.84
CA CYS A 201 12.87 -35.93 -18.68
C CYS A 201 14.27 -36.38 -18.24
N GLY A 202 14.36 -37.59 -17.71
CA GLY A 202 15.64 -38.20 -17.33
C GLY A 202 16.27 -37.56 -16.10
N GLU A 203 17.56 -37.86 -15.89
CA GLU A 203 18.32 -37.38 -14.74
C GLU A 203 18.92 -36.00 -15.02
N LEU A 204 18.48 -34.99 -14.26
CA LEU A 204 19.02 -33.64 -14.30
C LEU A 204 19.81 -33.35 -13.02
N THR A 205 20.96 -32.71 -13.17
CA THR A 205 21.67 -32.09 -12.05
C THR A 205 21.29 -30.61 -11.98
N LEU A 206 20.40 -30.27 -11.06
CA LEU A 206 19.92 -28.89 -10.85
C LEU A 206 20.47 -28.35 -9.53
N THR A 207 20.77 -27.05 -9.52
CA THR A 207 21.07 -26.34 -8.27
C THR A 207 19.77 -25.70 -7.81
N ASP A 208 19.29 -26.10 -6.63
CA ASP A 208 18.08 -25.49 -6.08
C ASP A 208 18.32 -24.04 -5.65
N ARG A 209 17.24 -23.32 -5.30
CA ARG A 209 17.32 -21.95 -4.76
C ARG A 209 18.07 -21.84 -3.43
N CYS A 210 18.42 -22.96 -2.80
CA CYS A 210 19.26 -23.02 -1.59
C CYS A 210 20.76 -23.18 -1.93
N GLY A 211 21.12 -23.26 -3.20
CA GLY A 211 22.49 -23.49 -3.66
C GLY A 211 22.93 -24.95 -3.57
N VAL A 212 22.01 -25.89 -3.32
CA VAL A 212 22.32 -27.32 -3.22
C VAL A 212 22.15 -27.96 -4.60
N ALA A 213 23.24 -28.54 -5.12
CA ALA A 213 23.20 -29.34 -6.34
C ALA A 213 22.61 -30.72 -6.05
N ARG A 214 21.59 -31.12 -6.83
CA ARG A 214 20.84 -32.37 -6.66
C ARG A 214 20.64 -33.04 -8.01
N ALA A 215 20.80 -34.36 -8.03
CA ALA A 215 20.36 -35.20 -9.14
C ALA A 215 18.88 -35.53 -8.93
N VAL A 216 18.04 -35.09 -9.86
CA VAL A 216 16.58 -35.31 -9.83
C VAL A 216 16.17 -36.03 -11.12
N ASP A 217 15.30 -37.02 -10.98
CA ASP A 217 14.68 -37.69 -12.12
C ASP A 217 13.38 -36.97 -12.48
N CYS A 218 13.36 -36.27 -13.61
CA CYS A 218 12.18 -35.56 -14.09
C CYS A 218 11.18 -36.46 -14.83
N GLY A 219 11.39 -37.78 -14.77
CA GLY A 219 10.50 -38.80 -15.31
C GLY A 219 10.75 -39.09 -16.78
N SER A 220 9.81 -39.81 -17.38
CA SER A 220 9.81 -40.15 -18.81
C SER A 220 8.91 -39.22 -19.60
N CYS A 221 9.14 -39.18 -20.91
CA CYS A 221 8.25 -38.47 -21.83
C CYS A 221 6.84 -39.06 -21.82
N ALA A 222 5.84 -38.19 -21.96
CA ALA A 222 4.44 -38.60 -21.92
C ALA A 222 4.02 -39.40 -23.16
N ASP A 223 4.65 -39.11 -24.30
CA ASP A 223 4.38 -39.80 -25.56
C ASP A 223 5.46 -40.85 -25.86
N GLU A 224 5.04 -42.07 -26.22
CA GLU A 224 5.95 -43.18 -26.59
C GLU A 224 6.79 -42.89 -27.85
N ALA A 225 6.36 -41.91 -28.67
CA ALA A 225 7.10 -41.44 -29.83
C ALA A 225 8.21 -40.43 -29.49
N GLN A 226 8.22 -39.92 -28.26
CA GLN A 226 9.24 -39.01 -27.77
C GLN A 226 10.36 -39.79 -27.09
N SER A 227 11.57 -39.30 -27.28
CA SER A 227 12.75 -39.76 -26.56
C SER A 227 13.27 -38.62 -25.69
N CYS A 228 13.93 -38.99 -24.60
CA CYS A 228 14.61 -38.00 -23.78
C CYS A 228 15.93 -37.61 -24.47
N SER A 229 16.00 -36.36 -24.93
CA SER A 229 17.19 -35.81 -25.59
C SER A 229 18.38 -35.69 -24.64
N THR A 230 19.56 -35.44 -25.19
CA THR A 230 20.76 -35.09 -24.41
C THR A 230 20.62 -33.77 -23.64
N ALA A 231 19.62 -32.96 -23.98
CA ALA A 231 19.27 -31.75 -23.25
C ALA A 231 18.28 -32.01 -22.10
N ASN A 232 17.94 -33.27 -21.81
CA ASN A 232 16.94 -33.68 -20.83
C ASN A 232 15.54 -33.12 -21.09
N LEU A 233 15.23 -32.99 -22.38
CA LEU A 233 13.94 -32.51 -22.89
C LEU A 233 13.31 -33.55 -23.79
N CYS A 234 12.01 -33.72 -23.69
CA CYS A 234 11.26 -34.61 -24.56
C CYS A 234 11.25 -34.09 -25.99
N CYS A 235 11.72 -34.92 -26.90
CA CYS A 235 11.89 -34.59 -28.30
C CYS A 235 11.45 -35.76 -29.18
N VAL A 236 10.82 -35.43 -30.33
CA VAL A 236 10.50 -36.42 -31.36
C VAL A 236 11.66 -36.46 -32.36
N PRO A 237 12.41 -37.57 -32.44
CA PRO A 237 13.51 -37.68 -33.38
C PRO A 237 12.98 -37.88 -34.80
N GLN A 238 13.73 -37.38 -35.78
CA GLN A 238 13.46 -37.62 -37.20
C GLN A 238 13.56 -39.12 -37.53
N SER A 239 12.76 -39.58 -38.51
CA SER A 239 12.87 -40.94 -39.02
C SER A 239 14.17 -41.14 -39.81
N ASP A 240 14.56 -42.40 -40.02
CA ASP A 240 15.75 -42.72 -40.82
C ASP A 240 15.58 -42.22 -42.26
N GLU A 241 14.38 -42.36 -42.83
CA GLU A 241 14.05 -41.86 -44.16
C GLU A 241 14.19 -40.33 -44.25
N GLU A 242 13.64 -39.59 -43.27
CA GLU A 242 13.75 -38.13 -43.23
C GLU A 242 15.20 -37.66 -43.14
N LEU A 243 16.02 -38.34 -42.31
CA LEU A 243 17.44 -38.05 -42.17
C LEU A 243 18.20 -38.33 -43.49
N CYS A 244 17.89 -39.43 -44.17
CA CYS A 244 18.51 -39.78 -45.44
C CYS A 244 18.11 -38.81 -46.57
N GLU A 245 16.84 -38.44 -46.66
CA GLU A 245 16.33 -37.45 -47.62
C GLU A 245 16.94 -36.06 -47.39
N GLN A 246 16.97 -35.59 -46.13
CA GLN A 246 17.55 -34.30 -45.77
C GLN A 246 19.04 -34.22 -46.10
N ASN A 247 19.75 -35.36 -46.01
CA ASN A 247 21.18 -35.46 -46.33
C ASN A 247 21.47 -35.92 -47.76
N GLN A 248 20.43 -36.02 -48.60
CA GLN A 248 20.53 -36.42 -50.01
C GLN A 248 21.30 -37.74 -50.20
N ARG A 249 21.00 -38.74 -49.35
CA ARG A 249 21.60 -40.08 -49.43
C ARG A 249 20.55 -41.13 -49.77
N GLU A 250 20.84 -41.90 -50.81
CA GLU A 250 20.03 -43.00 -51.34
C GLU A 250 20.62 -44.39 -51.04
N CYS A 251 21.90 -44.45 -50.66
CA CYS A 251 22.51 -45.68 -50.17
C CYS A 251 23.72 -45.42 -49.24
N GLY A 252 24.14 -46.46 -48.51
CA GLY A 252 25.30 -46.44 -47.61
C GLY A 252 24.97 -46.01 -46.18
N THR A 253 25.99 -45.92 -45.33
CA THR A 253 25.84 -45.55 -43.91
C THR A 253 25.95 -44.04 -43.71
N LEU A 254 25.03 -43.46 -42.95
CA LEU A 254 25.02 -42.06 -42.53
C LEU A 254 25.25 -41.98 -41.01
N ASP A 255 26.26 -41.22 -40.59
CA ASP A 255 26.57 -40.91 -39.19
C ASP A 255 26.21 -39.44 -38.94
N ILE A 256 25.15 -39.22 -38.17
CA ILE A 256 24.55 -37.88 -37.98
C ILE A 256 24.02 -37.71 -36.56
N THR A 257 23.93 -36.46 -36.12
CA THR A 257 23.18 -36.08 -34.91
C THR A 257 21.78 -35.65 -35.32
N ASP A 258 20.76 -36.29 -34.75
CA ASP A 258 19.37 -35.94 -35.06
C ASP A 258 18.92 -34.62 -34.42
N SER A 259 17.68 -34.21 -34.68
CA SER A 259 17.07 -33.00 -34.11
C SER A 259 16.97 -33.01 -32.59
N CYS A 260 17.11 -34.17 -31.95
CA CYS A 260 17.10 -34.35 -30.51
C CYS A 260 18.52 -34.41 -29.91
N GLY A 261 19.56 -34.20 -30.72
CA GLY A 261 20.94 -34.21 -30.25
C GLY A 261 21.56 -35.60 -30.10
N GLU A 262 20.83 -36.67 -30.43
CA GLU A 262 21.34 -38.03 -30.32
C GLU A 262 22.17 -38.42 -31.54
N ARG A 263 23.31 -39.08 -31.33
CA ARG A 263 24.20 -39.52 -32.42
C ARG A 263 23.72 -40.86 -32.97
N ARG A 264 23.35 -40.90 -34.24
CA ARG A 264 22.81 -42.08 -34.91
C ARG A 264 23.68 -42.51 -36.08
N VAL A 265 23.79 -43.82 -36.25
CA VAL A 265 24.40 -44.44 -37.44
C VAL A 265 23.30 -45.23 -38.14
N ILE A 266 22.81 -44.69 -39.24
CA ILE A 266 21.66 -45.24 -39.99
C ILE A 266 22.11 -45.70 -41.38
N SER A 267 21.37 -46.62 -41.98
CA SER A 267 21.61 -47.06 -43.36
C SER A 267 20.55 -46.46 -44.28
N CYS A 268 20.98 -45.66 -45.25
CA CYS A 268 20.08 -45.01 -46.21
C CYS A 268 19.67 -45.91 -47.38
N GLY A 269 19.85 -47.22 -47.24
CA GLY A 269 19.53 -48.22 -48.25
C GLY A 269 20.75 -48.76 -49.00
N ASP A 270 20.46 -49.61 -49.98
CA ASP A 270 21.41 -50.26 -50.86
C ASP A 270 21.02 -50.02 -52.32
N CYS A 271 22.00 -49.80 -53.19
CA CYS A 271 21.75 -49.47 -54.59
C CYS A 271 21.47 -50.71 -55.48
N GLY A 272 21.11 -51.86 -54.89
CA GLY A 272 20.85 -53.11 -55.60
C GLY A 272 22.04 -53.58 -56.47
N SER A 273 21.92 -53.44 -57.80
CA SER A 273 22.98 -53.77 -58.76
C SER A 273 23.98 -52.63 -59.05
N ASP A 274 23.64 -51.42 -58.65
CA ASP A 274 24.44 -50.21 -58.83
C ASP A 274 25.45 -50.02 -57.68
N CYS A 275 26.41 -49.12 -57.84
CA CYS A 275 27.41 -48.83 -56.81
C CYS A 275 26.95 -47.67 -55.92
N CYS A 276 27.17 -47.81 -54.61
CA CYS A 276 27.03 -46.69 -53.68
C CYS A 276 28.26 -45.81 -53.76
N ASN A 277 28.14 -44.65 -54.39
CA ASN A 277 29.23 -43.69 -54.45
C ASN A 277 28.82 -42.41 -53.76
N SER A 278 29.53 -42.08 -52.69
CA SER A 278 29.31 -40.86 -51.92
C SER A 278 27.86 -40.67 -51.43
N GLY A 279 27.08 -41.76 -51.31
CA GLY A 279 25.69 -41.74 -50.87
C GLY A 279 24.64 -41.78 -51.96
N VAL A 280 25.03 -41.83 -53.24
CA VAL A 280 24.11 -41.86 -54.39
C VAL A 280 24.28 -43.16 -55.17
N CYS A 281 23.19 -43.69 -55.72
CA CYS A 281 23.21 -44.87 -56.59
C CYS A 281 23.77 -44.49 -57.96
N GLU A 282 24.98 -44.96 -58.29
CA GLU A 282 25.57 -44.75 -59.61
C GLU A 282 25.66 -46.06 -60.42
N PRO A 283 25.28 -46.07 -61.70
CA PRO A 283 25.38 -47.25 -62.54
C PRO A 283 26.84 -47.70 -62.66
N ARG A 284 27.04 -49.01 -62.65
CA ARG A 284 28.38 -49.60 -62.80
C ARG A 284 29.05 -49.12 -64.09
N ALA A 285 30.05 -48.26 -63.98
CA ALA A 285 30.92 -47.93 -65.09
C ALA A 285 31.74 -49.18 -65.47
N LEU A 286 31.76 -49.53 -66.76
CA LEU A 286 32.44 -50.71 -67.28
C LEU A 286 33.91 -50.75 -66.81
N GLY A 287 34.22 -51.67 -65.89
CA GLY A 287 35.58 -51.96 -65.43
C GLY A 287 35.95 -51.52 -64.01
N LEU A 288 35.05 -50.90 -63.24
CA LEU A 288 35.25 -50.65 -61.80
C LEU A 288 34.34 -51.54 -60.95
N PHE A 289 34.93 -52.19 -59.95
CA PHE A 289 34.19 -52.85 -58.87
C PHE A 289 33.80 -51.80 -57.81
N CYS A 290 32.54 -51.85 -57.34
CA CYS A 290 32.24 -51.47 -55.97
C CYS A 290 32.76 -52.61 -55.05
#